data_AF-A0A931KN55-F1
#
_entry.id   AF-A0A931KN55-F1
#
_cell.length_a   1.000
_cell.length_b   1.000
_cell.length_c   1.000
_cell.angle_alpha   90.00
_cell.angle_beta   90.00
_cell.angle_gamma   90.00
#
_symmetry.space_group_name_H-M   'P 1'
#
loop_
_entity.id
_entity.type
_entity.pdbx_description
1 polymer ?
#
loop_
_entity_poly.entity_id
_entity_poly.type
_entity_poly.pdbx_seq_one_letter_code
_entity_poly.pdbx_strand_id
1 'polypeptide(L)' 'MAYWVYENWTHEKAVVHKSECTFCRDGKGLHGTSGNGNDKWHGPFVSKEAALETADQTERQLKKCCEICCP' A
#
# COMPACT_ATOMS: atom_id res chain seq x y z
N MET A 1 4.60 13.68 -6.06
CA MET A 1 3.54 12.72 -5.68
C MET A 1 4.17 11.34 -5.71
N ALA A 2 4.04 10.57 -4.64
CA ALA A 2 4.56 9.20 -4.59
C ALA A 2 3.43 8.21 -4.28
N TYR A 3 3.65 6.96 -4.62
CA TYR A 3 2.72 5.86 -4.37
C TYR A 3 3.37 4.83 -3.45
N TRP A 4 2.55 4.12 -2.71
CA TRP A 4 2.96 3.11 -1.75
C TRP A 4 2.03 1.91 -1.85
N VAL A 5 2.57 0.72 -1.62
CA VAL A 5 1.78 -0.51 -1.53
C VAL A 5 1.73 -0.95 -0.09
N TYR A 6 0.52 -1.04 0.45
CA TYR A 6 0.27 -1.66 1.74
C TYR A 6 0.01 -3.15 1.55
N GLU A 7 0.97 -3.98 1.91
CA GLU A 7 0.79 -5.43 2.00
C GLU A 7 0.40 -5.82 3.42
N ASN A 8 -0.63 -6.64 3.55
CA ASN A 8 -1.06 -7.20 4.82
C ASN A 8 -1.22 -8.72 4.68
N TRP A 9 -0.47 -9.47 5.50
CA TRP A 9 -0.47 -10.94 5.50
C TRP A 9 -1.70 -11.52 6.20
N THR A 10 -2.18 -10.88 7.27
CA THR A 10 -3.36 -11.36 8.02
C THR A 10 -4.66 -11.28 7.22
N HIS A 11 -4.82 -10.23 6.42
CA HIS A 11 -6.01 -9.97 5.60
C HIS A 11 -5.78 -10.30 4.12
N GLU A 12 -4.64 -10.91 3.79
CA GLU A 12 -4.26 -11.35 2.44
C GLU A 12 -4.50 -10.29 1.36
N LYS A 13 -4.11 -9.04 1.63
CA LYS A 13 -4.38 -7.90 0.73
C LYS A 13 -3.15 -7.06 0.43
N ALA A 14 -3.09 -6.55 -0.80
CA ALA A 14 -2.15 -5.54 -1.25
C ALA A 14 -2.93 -4.33 -1.77
N VAL A 15 -2.75 -3.16 -1.13
CA VAL A 15 -3.51 -1.95 -1.44
C VAL A 15 -2.60 -0.82 -1.87
N VAL A 16 -2.83 -0.24 -3.04
CA VAL A 16 -2.09 0.92 -3.53
C VAL A 16 -2.66 2.21 -2.94
N HIS A 17 -1.79 3.04 -2.37
CA HIS A 17 -2.12 4.36 -1.83
C HIS A 17 -1.21 5.44 -2.42
N LYS A 18 -1.70 6.68 -2.48
CA LYS A 18 -0.84 7.86 -2.62
C LYS A 18 -0.17 8.18 -1.28
N SER A 19 1.02 8.77 -1.32
CA SER A 19 1.78 9.16 -0.11
C SER A 19 1.00 10.13 0.78
N GLU A 20 0.27 11.07 0.18
CA GLU A 20 -0.60 12.05 0.82
C GLU A 20 -1.94 11.47 1.35
N CYS A 21 -2.22 10.19 1.12
CA CYS A 21 -3.42 9.56 1.63
C CYS A 21 -3.41 9.49 3.16
N THR A 22 -4.52 9.84 3.80
CA THR A 22 -4.67 9.80 5.27
C THR A 22 -4.38 8.43 5.89
N PHE A 23 -4.56 7.35 5.11
CA PHE A 23 -4.26 5.98 5.53
C PHE A 23 -2.80 5.57 5.31
N CYS A 24 -2.09 6.22 4.39
CA CYS A 24 -0.70 5.91 4.04
C CYS A 24 0.29 6.75 4.85
N ARG A 25 0.12 8.07 4.83
CA ARG A 25 1.00 9.04 5.53
C ARG A 25 2.49 8.77 5.26
N ASP A 26 2.87 8.73 3.99
CA ASP A 26 4.24 8.40 3.55
C ASP A 26 4.73 7.04 4.06
N GLY A 27 3.88 6.00 3.99
CA GLY A 27 4.24 4.63 4.39
C GLY A 27 4.27 4.40 5.90
N LYS A 28 3.76 5.34 6.71
CA LYS A 28 3.68 5.21 8.17
C LYS A 28 2.40 4.53 8.65
N GLY A 29 1.38 4.47 7.78
CA GLY A 29 0.05 4.00 8.14
C GLY A 29 -0.70 4.98 9.06
N LEU A 30 -1.97 4.65 9.33
CA LEU A 30 -2.83 5.47 10.21
C LEU A 30 -2.32 5.50 11.67
N HIS A 31 -1.82 4.37 12.16
CA HIS A 31 -1.43 4.17 13.56
C HIS A 31 0.05 4.46 13.84
N GLY A 32 0.86 4.84 12.82
CA GLY A 32 2.28 5.20 13.00
C GLY A 32 3.19 4.03 13.39
N THR A 33 2.64 2.84 13.64
CA THR A 33 3.36 1.59 13.87
C THR A 33 3.27 0.74 12.61
N SER A 34 4.31 0.78 11.79
CA SER A 34 4.51 -0.22 10.74
C SER A 34 5.18 -1.45 11.35
N GLY A 35 4.51 -2.61 11.25
CA GLY A 35 5.17 -3.90 11.37
C GLY A 35 5.21 -4.54 12.76
N ASN A 36 4.13 -5.24 13.12
CA ASN A 36 4.21 -6.42 14.00
C ASN A 36 4.32 -7.71 13.17
N GLY A 37 5.14 -7.71 12.11
CA GLY A 37 5.38 -8.86 11.22
C GLY A 37 4.24 -9.22 10.24
N ASN A 38 3.06 -8.63 10.40
CA ASN A 38 1.84 -8.97 9.64
C ASN A 38 1.44 -7.93 8.59
N ASP A 39 2.20 -6.85 8.44
CA ASP A 39 2.01 -5.86 7.39
C ASP A 39 3.32 -5.16 7.01
N LYS A 40 3.38 -4.67 5.77
CA LYS A 40 4.53 -3.97 5.22
C LYS A 40 4.09 -2.93 4.21
N TRP A 41 4.77 -1.79 4.25
CA TRP A 41 4.68 -0.77 3.21
C TRP A 41 5.84 -0.95 2.23
N HIS A 42 5.54 -1.00 0.94
CA HIS A 42 6.51 -0.98 -0.15
C HIS A 42 6.47 0.39 -0.83
N GLY A 43 7.65 0.90 -1.20
CA GLY A 43 7.80 2.20 -1.85
C GLY A 43 8.85 3.08 -1.15
N PRO A 44 8.85 4.40 -1.44
CA PRO A 44 7.93 5.10 -2.34
C PRO A 44 8.15 4.76 -3.83
N PHE A 45 7.08 4.73 -4.61
CA PHE A 45 7.07 4.59 -6.07
C PHE A 45 6.74 5.92 -6.74
N VAL A 46 7.33 6.17 -7.91
CA VAL A 46 7.13 7.43 -8.66
C VAL A 46 5.80 7.43 -9.42
N SER A 47 5.32 6.25 -9.87
CA SER A 47 4.07 6.11 -10.63
C SER A 47 3.09 5.13 -9.99
N LYS A 48 1.81 5.29 -10.34
CA LYS A 48 0.74 4.38 -9.89
C LYS A 48 0.95 2.99 -10.48
N GLU A 49 1.36 2.92 -11.74
CA GLU A 49 1.60 1.65 -12.43
C GLU A 49 2.68 0.82 -11.75
N ALA A 50 3.79 1.43 -11.31
CA ALA A 50 4.85 0.72 -10.58
C ALA A 50 4.36 0.17 -9.23
N ALA A 51 3.51 0.93 -8.54
CA ALA A 51 2.89 0.45 -7.30
C ALA A 51 1.88 -0.67 -7.55
N LEU A 52 1.11 -0.61 -8.65
CA LEU A 52 0.19 -1.68 -9.03
C LEU A 52 0.93 -2.96 -9.42
N GLU A 53 2.02 -2.86 -10.18
CA GLU A 53 2.87 -4.00 -10.52
C GLU A 53 3.46 -4.64 -9.27
N THR A 54 3.95 -3.83 -8.32
CA THR A 54 4.43 -4.35 -7.03
C THR A 54 3.31 -5.04 -6.25
N ALA A 55 2.10 -4.45 -6.23
CA ALA A 55 0.95 -5.07 -5.59
C ALA A 55 0.57 -6.40 -6.26
N ASP A 56 0.71 -6.50 -7.58
CA ASP A 56 0.46 -7.74 -8.32
C ASP A 56 1.51 -8.82 -8.07
N GLN A 57 2.76 -8.44 -7.88
CA GLN A 57 3.86 -9.34 -7.52
C GLN A 57 3.72 -9.92 -6.10
N THR A 58 2.89 -9.32 -5.24
CA THR A 58 2.60 -9.92 -3.93
C THR A 58 1.75 -11.18 -4.09
N GLU A 59 1.95 -12.15 -3.20
CA GLU A 59 1.12 -13.38 -3.13
C GLU A 59 -0.26 -13.13 -2.50
N ARG A 60 -0.70 -11.86 -2.43
CA ARG A 60 -1.96 -11.50 -1.77
C ARG A 60 -3.15 -11.79 -2.68
N GLN A 61 -4.23 -12.30 -2.09
CA GLN A 61 -5.46 -12.59 -2.82
C GLN A 61 -6.21 -11.31 -3.24
N LEU A 62 -6.22 -10.30 -2.36
CA LEU A 62 -6.96 -9.06 -2.58
C LEU A 62 -6.03 -7.93 -2.99
N LYS A 63 -5.97 -7.65 -4.29
CA LYS A 63 -5.18 -6.56 -4.87
C LYS A 63 -6.11 -5.43 -5.28
N LYS A 64 -5.99 -4.25 -4.67
CA LYS A 64 -6.83 -3.09 -5.03
C LYS A 64 -6.11 -1.75 -4.92
N CYS A 65 -6.64 -0.73 -5.59
CA CYS A 65 -6.29 0.64 -5.24
C CYS A 65 -7.20 1.13 -4.10
N CYS A 66 -6.68 2.00 -3.25
CA CYS A 66 -7.50 2.69 -2.25
C CYS A 66 -8.59 3.53 -2.94
N GLU A 67 -9.83 3.36 -2.49
CA GLU A 67 -11.02 4.05 -3.03
C GLU A 67 -10.92 5.58 -2.92
N ILE A 68 -10.15 6.11 -1.96
CA ILE A 68 -9.86 7.56 -1.85
C ILE A 68 -8.77 7.99 -2.84
N CYS A 69 -7.79 7.12 -3.11
CA CYS A 69 -6.68 7.43 -4.02
C CYS A 69 -7.04 7.26 -5.49
N CYS A 70 -8.01 6.37 -5.74
CA CYS A 70 -8.52 5.95 -7.03
C CYS A 70 -10.06 5.82 -6.92
N PRO A 71 -10.80 6.93 -7.05
CA PRO A 71 -12.26 6.89 -7.18
C PRO A 71 -12.68 6.20 -8.48
#